data_AF-A0A2H0A8A5-F1
#
_entry.id   AF-A0A2H0A8A5-F1
#
_cell.length_a   1.000
_cell.length_b   1.000
_cell.length_c   1.000
_cell.angle_alpha   90.00
_cell.angle_beta   90.00
_cell.angle_gamma   90.00
#
_symmetry.space_group_name_H-M   'P 1'
#
loop_
_entity.id
_entity.type
_entity.pdbx_description
1 polymer ?
#
loop_
_entity_poly.entity_id
_entity_poly.type
_entity_poly.pdbx_seq_one_letter_code
_entity_poly.pdbx_strand_id
1 'polypeptide(L)'
;MLSHWPIKLALIHPQAACLDGADLIVAADCVPFTYANFHHDFLKGKAVVIGCPKLDDQELYLQRLTDIFRQSNLRSIMVIHMEVPCCFGLNHLVKTALTQSGKDIPLEQVVISIKGERRE
;
A
#
# COMPACT_ATOMS: atom_id res chain seq x y z
N MET A 1 0.92 15.46 -5.62
CA MET A 1 2.39 15.41 -5.50
C MET A 1 2.75 14.49 -4.35
N LEU A 2 3.96 13.91 -4.38
CA LEU A 2 4.44 13.06 -3.30
C LEU A 2 4.72 13.89 -2.04
N SER A 3 4.26 13.41 -0.88
CA SER A 3 4.34 14.13 0.40
C SER A 3 5.52 13.71 1.27
N HIS A 4 6.17 12.58 0.96
CA HIS A 4 7.24 12.02 1.79
C HIS A 4 8.20 11.12 1.01
N TRP A 5 9.35 10.83 1.62
CA TRP A 5 10.35 9.88 1.13
C TRP A 5 11.06 9.24 2.33
N PRO A 6 11.43 7.94 2.30
CA PRO A 6 11.29 6.97 1.21
C PRO A 6 9.89 6.34 1.10
N ILE A 7 9.54 5.90 -0.11
CA ILE A 7 8.23 5.26 -0.40
C ILE A 7 8.29 3.74 -0.52
N LYS A 8 9.47 3.12 -0.46
CA LYS A 8 9.58 1.65 -0.53
C LYS A 8 9.18 1.04 0.81
N LEU A 9 8.29 0.05 0.79
CA LEU A 9 7.81 -0.64 1.99
C LEU A 9 8.96 -1.22 2.83
N ALA A 10 10.02 -1.71 2.18
CA ALA A 10 11.20 -2.23 2.86
C ALA A 10 12.03 -1.17 3.60
N LEU A 11 11.88 0.12 3.27
CA LEU A 11 12.75 1.20 3.75
C LEU A 11 12.05 2.15 4.72
N ILE A 12 10.72 2.26 4.69
CA ILE A 12 9.99 3.19 5.54
C ILE A 12 10.00 2.72 7.01
N HIS A 13 10.21 3.66 7.93
CA HIS A 13 10.13 3.36 9.36
C HIS A 13 8.64 3.24 9.79
N PRO A 14 8.25 2.26 10.61
CA PRO A 14 6.87 2.08 11.06
C PRO A 14 6.25 3.24 11.83
N GLN A 15 7.08 4.18 12.31
CA GLN A 15 6.67 5.40 13.03
C GLN A 15 7.07 6.68 12.27
N ALA A 16 7.25 6.59 10.95
CA ALA A 16 7.54 7.77 10.14
C ALA A 16 6.42 8.81 10.30
N ALA A 17 6.78 10.09 10.43
CA ALA A 17 5.81 11.17 10.66
C ALA A 17 4.73 11.27 9.56
N CYS A 18 5.03 10.82 8.33
CA CYS A 18 4.06 10.78 7.24
C CYS A 18 2.93 9.74 7.43
N LEU A 19 3.07 8.80 8.37
CA LEU A 19 2.09 7.75 8.66
C LEU A 19 1.13 8.14 9.80
N ASP A 20 1.47 9.13 10.62
CA ASP A 20 0.60 9.53 11.73
C ASP A 20 -0.65 10.26 11.22
N GLY A 21 -1.83 9.75 11.60
CA GLY A 21 -3.12 10.25 11.12
C GLY A 21 -3.34 10.11 9.61
N ALA A 22 -2.59 9.24 8.91
CA ALA A 22 -2.58 9.19 7.45
C ALA A 22 -3.67 8.30 6.85
N ASP A 23 -4.12 8.65 5.64
CA ASP A 23 -4.70 7.66 4.72
C ASP A 23 -3.55 6.99 3.96
N LEU A 24 -3.36 5.69 4.18
CA LEU A 24 -2.23 4.96 3.62
C LEU A 24 -2.61 4.23 2.33
N ILE A 25 -1.83 4.46 1.28
CA ILE A 25 -1.86 3.70 0.05
C ILE A 25 -0.76 2.64 0.11
N VAL A 26 -1.13 1.38 -0.09
CA VAL A 26 -0.20 0.28 -0.35
C VAL A 26 -0.33 -0.09 -1.82
N ALA A 27 0.62 0.32 -2.65
CA ALA A 27 0.54 0.13 -4.10
C ALA A 27 1.57 -0.88 -4.64
N ALA A 28 1.16 -1.68 -5.62
CA ALA A 28 2.11 -2.49 -6.38
C ALA A 28 3.01 -1.57 -7.23
N ASP A 29 4.30 -1.91 -7.35
CA ASP A 29 5.29 -1.08 -8.05
C ASP A 29 4.88 -0.69 -9.49
N CYS A 30 4.17 -1.57 -10.21
CA CYS A 30 3.74 -1.32 -11.59
C CYS A 30 2.57 -0.33 -11.71
N VAL A 31 1.81 -0.09 -10.64
CA VAL A 31 0.56 0.67 -10.69
C VAL A 31 0.79 2.13 -11.13
N PRO A 32 1.70 2.91 -10.51
CA PRO A 32 1.88 4.31 -10.89
C PRO A 32 2.38 4.50 -12.34
N PHE A 33 3.04 3.48 -12.90
CA PHE A 33 3.50 3.49 -14.29
C PHE A 33 2.42 3.06 -15.28
N THR A 34 1.46 2.23 -14.84
CA THR A 34 0.38 1.74 -15.70
C THR A 34 -0.83 2.68 -15.68
N TYR A 35 -1.14 3.29 -14.53
CA TYR A 35 -2.26 4.21 -14.34
C TYR A 35 -1.78 5.67 -14.29
N ALA A 36 -1.85 6.36 -15.44
CA ALA A 36 -1.27 7.70 -15.60
C ALA A 36 -1.79 8.74 -14.58
N ASN A 37 -3.06 8.63 -14.15
CA ASN A 37 -3.68 9.57 -13.21
C ASN A 37 -3.41 9.24 -11.73
N PHE A 38 -2.47 8.33 -11.41
CA PHE A 38 -2.25 7.83 -10.05
C PHE A 38 -2.06 8.95 -9.01
N HIS A 39 -1.29 9.98 -9.37
CA HIS A 39 -1.00 11.09 -8.47
C HIS A 39 -2.22 11.97 -8.18
N HIS A 40 -3.13 12.08 -9.15
CA HIS A 40 -4.34 12.89 -9.04
C HIS A 40 -5.43 12.13 -8.27
N ASP A 41 -5.68 10.88 -8.66
CA ASP A 41 -6.82 10.10 -8.19
C ASP A 41 -6.57 9.42 -6.84
N PHE A 42 -5.31 9.06 -6.54
CA PHE A 42 -4.98 8.32 -5.32
C PHE A 42 -4.08 9.11 -4.37
N LEU A 43 -2.94 9.63 -4.85
CA LEU A 43 -1.86 10.11 -3.98
C LEU A 43 -2.13 11.44 -3.27
N LYS A 44 -3.03 12.29 -3.80
CA LYS A 44 -3.21 13.65 -3.30
C LYS A 44 -3.63 13.66 -1.82
N GLY A 45 -2.74 14.17 -0.96
CA GLY A 45 -2.97 14.29 0.49
C GLY A 45 -2.82 12.99 1.27
N LYS A 46 -2.32 11.91 0.65
CA LYS A 46 -2.18 10.58 1.25
C LYS A 46 -0.72 10.20 1.46
N ALA A 47 -0.47 9.25 2.36
CA ALA A 47 0.81 8.57 2.46
C ALA A 47 0.83 7.38 1.50
N VAL A 48 1.97 7.07 0.91
CA VAL A 48 2.14 5.90 0.04
C VAL A 48 3.33 5.05 0.44
N VAL A 49 3.14 3.73 0.39
CA VAL A 49 4.21 2.74 0.34
C VAL A 49 4.03 1.87 -0.90
N ILE A 50 5.13 1.48 -1.52
CA ILE A 50 5.13 0.63 -2.73
C ILE A 50 5.98 -0.62 -2.52
N GLY A 51 5.59 -1.70 -3.21
CA GLY A 51 6.36 -2.94 -3.25
C GLY A 51 5.84 -3.97 -4.24
N CYS A 52 6.65 -4.96 -4.60
CA CYS A 52 6.26 -6.07 -5.47
C CYS A 52 6.45 -7.41 -4.75
N PRO A 53 5.39 -8.07 -4.26
CA PRO A 53 5.51 -9.31 -3.48
C PRO A 53 6.06 -10.50 -4.28
N LYS A 54 6.19 -10.37 -5.62
CA LYS A 54 6.82 -11.37 -6.48
C LYS A 54 8.35 -11.22 -6.53
N LEU A 55 8.87 -10.00 -6.35
CA LEU A 55 10.30 -9.71 -6.48
C LEU A 55 10.97 -9.54 -5.11
N ASP A 56 10.19 -9.17 -4.10
CA ASP A 56 10.66 -8.88 -2.76
C ASP A 56 10.30 -9.99 -1.76
N ASP A 57 10.91 -9.92 -0.57
CA ASP A 57 10.65 -10.83 0.53
C ASP A 57 9.25 -10.57 1.14
N GLN A 58 8.37 -11.56 1.02
CA GLN A 58 6.99 -11.49 1.52
C GLN A 58 6.90 -11.50 3.04
N GLU A 59 7.81 -12.19 3.74
CA GLU A 59 7.84 -12.24 5.20
C GLU A 59 8.27 -10.89 5.76
N LEU A 60 9.28 -10.27 5.14
CA LEU A 60 9.67 -8.89 5.45
C LEU A 60 8.50 -7.92 5.23
N TYR A 61 7.76 -8.05 4.12
CA TYR A 61 6.61 -7.19 3.85
C TYR A 61 5.48 -7.38 4.86
N LEU A 62 5.17 -8.63 5.21
CA LEU A 62 4.19 -8.94 6.23
C LEU A 62 4.57 -8.31 7.57
N GLN A 63 5.83 -8.46 7.99
CA GLN A 63 6.35 -7.87 9.22
C GLN A 63 6.24 -6.35 9.18
N ARG A 64 6.72 -5.70 8.12
CA ARG A 64 6.71 -4.23 7.98
C ARG A 64 5.30 -3.66 7.99
N LEU A 65 4.37 -4.26 7.24
CA LEU A 65 2.98 -3.84 7.23
C LEU A 65 2.35 -4.01 8.61
N THR A 66 2.60 -5.14 9.28
CA THR A 66 2.08 -5.40 10.63
C THR A 66 2.58 -4.36 11.62
N ASP A 67 3.87 -4.01 11.55
CA ASP A 67 4.47 -2.99 12.42
C ASP A 67 3.91 -1.60 12.11
N ILE A 68 3.78 -1.22 10.83
CA ILE A 68 3.16 0.05 10.43
C ILE A 68 1.76 0.15 10.99
N PHE A 69 0.91 -0.87 10.76
CA PHE A 69 -0.48 -0.85 11.22
C PHE A 69 -0.58 -0.82 12.74
N ARG A 70 0.28 -1.57 13.45
CA ARG A 70 0.28 -1.63 14.91
C ARG A 70 0.73 -0.31 15.55
N GLN A 71 1.76 0.33 14.98
CA GLN A 71 2.48 1.45 15.59
C GLN A 71 2.05 2.83 15.08
N SER A 72 1.48 2.93 13.87
CA SER A 72 0.97 4.17 13.30
C SER A 72 -0.52 4.37 13.58
N ASN A 73 -0.96 5.63 13.70
CA ASN A 73 -2.37 5.99 13.81
C ASN A 73 -2.98 6.20 12.41
N LEU A 74 -3.20 5.13 11.65
CA LEU A 74 -3.79 5.24 10.31
C LEU A 74 -5.29 5.49 10.37
N ARG A 75 -5.80 6.34 9.47
CA ARG A 75 -7.24 6.56 9.27
C ARG A 75 -7.86 5.51 8.35
N SER A 76 -7.14 5.10 7.31
CA SER A 76 -7.60 4.15 6.30
C SER A 76 -6.42 3.51 5.58
N ILE A 77 -6.65 2.34 4.99
CA ILE A 77 -5.72 1.63 4.13
C ILE A 77 -6.40 1.39 2.78
N MET A 78 -5.72 1.75 1.69
CA MET A 78 -6.13 1.45 0.32
C MET A 78 -5.06 0.61 -0.37
N VAL A 79 -5.39 -0.61 -0.76
CA VAL A 79 -4.50 -1.48 -1.52
C VAL A 79 -4.78 -1.30 -3.00
N ILE A 80 -3.78 -0.86 -3.76
CA ILE A 80 -3.91 -0.68 -5.20
C ILE A 80 -2.97 -1.63 -5.91
N HIS A 81 -3.51 -2.57 -6.68
CA HIS A 81 -2.71 -3.62 -7.29
C HIS A 81 -3.18 -3.92 -8.71
N MET A 82 -2.32 -4.58 -9.49
CA MET A 82 -2.66 -4.96 -10.87
C MET A 82 -3.64 -6.14 -10.89
N GLU A 83 -4.40 -6.29 -11.97
CA GLU A 83 -5.33 -7.42 -12.20
C GLU A 83 -4.63 -8.79 -12.34
N VAL A 84 -3.31 -8.79 -12.52
CA VAL A 84 -2.52 -9.98 -12.79
C VAL A 84 -2.24 -10.78 -11.51
N PRO A 85 -2.10 -12.12 -11.61
CA PRO A 85 -1.94 -12.99 -10.43
C PRO A 85 -0.74 -12.67 -9.54
N CYS A 86 0.35 -12.13 -10.09
CA CYS A 86 1.53 -11.78 -9.32
C CYS A 86 1.29 -10.66 -8.28
N CYS A 87 0.22 -9.89 -8.42
CA CYS A 87 -0.13 -8.79 -7.54
C CYS A 87 -1.16 -9.17 -6.45
N PHE A 88 -1.82 -10.33 -6.55
CA PHE A 88 -2.81 -10.77 -5.56
C PHE A 88 -2.20 -11.03 -4.18
N GLY A 89 -0.91 -11.39 -4.14
CA GLY A 89 -0.15 -11.54 -2.90
C GLY A 89 -0.13 -10.25 -2.06
N LEU A 90 -0.18 -9.07 -2.68
CA LEU A 90 -0.11 -7.80 -1.95
C LEU A 90 -1.36 -7.57 -1.10
N ASN A 91 -2.54 -7.82 -1.68
CA ASN A 91 -3.80 -7.71 -0.95
C ASN A 91 -3.90 -8.72 0.19
N HIS A 92 -3.41 -9.95 -0.04
CA HIS A 92 -3.36 -10.97 1.01
C HIS A 92 -2.42 -10.54 2.16
N LEU A 93 -1.21 -10.08 1.84
CA LEU A 93 -0.25 -9.59 2.85
C LEU A 93 -0.84 -8.44 3.69
N VAL A 94 -1.52 -7.48 3.06
CA VAL A 94 -2.14 -6.37 3.78
C VAL A 94 -3.26 -6.85 4.70
N LYS A 95 -4.16 -7.74 4.24
CA LYS A 95 -5.24 -8.30 5.07
C LYS A 95 -4.68 -9.07 6.27
N THR A 96 -3.67 -9.89 6.04
CA THR A 96 -3.00 -10.68 7.08
C THR A 96 -2.29 -9.77 8.08
N ALA A 97 -1.55 -8.76 7.61
CA ALA A 97 -0.89 -7.78 8.45
C ALA A 97 -1.87 -6.98 9.31
N LEU A 98 -3.00 -6.56 8.73
CA LEU A 98 -4.05 -5.84 9.46
C LEU A 98 -4.61 -6.71 10.59
N THR A 99 -4.91 -7.97 10.30
CA THR A 99 -5.36 -8.94 11.31
C THR A 99 -4.31 -9.12 12.41
N GLN A 100 -3.03 -9.32 12.06
CA GLN A 100 -1.93 -9.51 13.01
C GLN A 100 -1.58 -8.25 13.82
N SER A 101 -1.92 -7.06 13.30
CA SER A 101 -1.72 -5.80 14.01
C SER A 101 -2.69 -5.64 15.18
N GLY A 102 -3.82 -6.34 15.17
CA GLY A 102 -4.90 -6.22 16.15
C GLY A 102 -5.68 -4.90 16.06
N LYS A 103 -5.50 -4.14 14.97
CA LYS A 103 -6.20 -2.87 14.72
C LYS A 103 -7.43 -3.10 13.85
N ASP A 104 -8.42 -2.23 14.06
CA ASP A 104 -9.58 -2.11 13.18
C ASP A 104 -9.43 -0.84 12.34
N ILE A 105 -8.92 -0.99 11.12
CA ILE A 105 -8.67 0.12 10.19
C ILE A 105 -9.46 -0.16 8.91
N PRO A 106 -10.25 0.80 8.40
CA PRO A 106 -10.96 0.64 7.13
C PRO A 106 -10.00 0.25 6.00
N LEU A 107 -10.33 -0.84 5.30
CA LEU A 107 -9.52 -1.41 4.24
C LEU A 107 -10.30 -1.43 2.91
N GLU A 108 -9.78 -0.72 1.92
CA GLU A 108 -10.30 -0.69 0.56
C GLU A 108 -9.32 -1.35 -0.42
N GLN A 109 -9.84 -1.91 -1.50
CA GLN A 109 -9.07 -2.52 -2.57
C GLN A 109 -9.43 -1.87 -3.91
N VAL A 110 -8.42 -1.57 -4.71
CA VAL A 110 -8.56 -1.07 -6.08
C VAL A 110 -7.71 -1.93 -7.01
N VAL A 111 -8.31 -2.36 -8.12
CA VAL A 111 -7.63 -3.18 -9.13
C VAL A 111 -7.41 -2.36 -10.40
N ILE A 112 -6.18 -2.35 -10.90
CA ILE A 112 -5.79 -1.69 -12.15
C ILE A 112 -5.54 -2.74 -13.23
N SER A 113 -6.18 -2.59 -14.39
CA SER A 113 -5.98 -3.48 -15.53
C SER A 113 -4.61 -3.30 -16.17
N ILE A 114 -4.15 -4.27 -16.96
CA ILE A 114 -2.92 -4.14 -17.76
C ILE A 114 -3.02 -3.03 -18.82
N LYS A 115 -4.22 -2.54 -19.10
CA LYS A 115 -4.49 -1.40 -20.01
C LYS A 115 -4.50 -0.05 -19.28
N GLY A 116 -4.30 -0.02 -17.96
CA GLY A 116 -4.35 1.21 -17.17
C GLY A 116 -5.76 1.68 -16.84
N GLU A 117 -6.73 0.77 -16.81
CA GLU A 117 -8.12 1.09 -16.45
C GLU A 117 -8.38 0.66 -15.00
N ARG A 118 -9.12 1.50 -14.25
CA ARG A 118 -9.59 1.13 -12.92
C ARG A 118 -10.75 0.14 -13.05
N ARG A 119 -10.67 -0.97 -12.33
CA ARG A 119 -11.79 -1.92 -12.17
C ARG A 119 -12.50 -1.65 -10.86
N GLU A 120 -13.82 -1.67 -10.92
CA GLU A 120 -14.73 -1.65 -9.77
C GLU A 120 -14.83 -3.04 -9.13
#